data_AF-A0A353Q904-F1
#
_entry.id   AF-A0A353Q904-F1
#
_cell.length_a   1.000
_cell.length_b   1.000
_cell.length_c   1.000
_cell.angle_alpha   90.00
_cell.angle_beta   90.00
_cell.angle_gamma   90.00
#
_symmetry.space_group_name_H-M   'P 1'
#
loop_
_entity.id
_entity.type
_entity.pdbx_description
1 polymer ?
#
loop_
_entity_poly.entity_id
_entity_poly.type
_entity_poly.pdbx_seq_one_letter_code
_entity_poly.pdbx_strand_id
1 'polypeptide(L)'
;MKGNHNTYIKTLTITAIILIMILQGIWLYYAYSIHREQLLAHVNESFKISVDIEMLIRENASKNLFLTKKDDTNVSERGVGIIDTDSISALGTSVSLMFQEYLFQNQFYISLPDVDSLFHSEINKQHIEGEFIINRLNPITGEVLETTGKNETGTLKGAMASIIIPIRMDGSEGMQVLLVSPYRTIFRQMTFILILSLLLVIFVGYAMFYQLRSVIKEKHLRQLQTDFSNALIHDMNTPLQTIAQVNALLKDDRISHHPEKRNTYIHLAQQQILNLQAIIDRILTIARAENTRLEVNLTLLSAKEIILPLVEKFQVQAKNKLPSRRTSYPKTSFFKPTAHYSPTP
;
A
#
# COMPACT_ATOMS: atom_id res chain seq x y z
N MET A 1 30.75 7.54 -18.46
CA MET A 1 29.37 7.04 -18.74
C MET A 1 28.73 6.19 -17.62
N LYS A 2 29.38 5.91 -16.47
CA LYS A 2 28.82 5.05 -15.39
C LYS A 2 27.72 5.71 -14.51
N GLY A 3 27.65 7.05 -14.46
CA GLY A 3 26.68 7.78 -13.63
C GLY A 3 25.22 7.66 -14.09
N ASN A 4 24.97 7.61 -15.40
CA ASN A 4 23.60 7.64 -15.92
C ASN A 4 22.83 6.34 -15.68
N HIS A 5 23.48 5.17 -15.64
CA HIS A 5 22.79 3.89 -15.50
C HIS A 5 22.04 3.74 -14.17
N ASN A 6 22.58 4.32 -13.08
CA ASN A 6 21.89 4.31 -11.80
C ASN A 6 20.68 5.26 -11.79
N THR A 7 20.81 6.40 -12.48
CA THR A 7 19.71 7.34 -12.68
C THR A 7 18.60 6.71 -13.50
N TYR A 8 18.92 6.00 -14.60
CA TYR A 8 17.92 5.33 -15.44
C TYR A 8 17.11 4.26 -14.71
N ILE A 9 17.75 3.43 -13.88
CA ILE A 9 17.02 2.40 -13.10
C ILE A 9 16.12 3.07 -12.05
N LYS A 10 16.59 4.14 -11.40
CA LYS A 10 15.79 4.91 -10.44
C LYS A 10 14.62 5.61 -11.13
N THR A 11 14.82 6.24 -12.29
CA THR A 11 13.75 6.89 -13.03
C THR A 11 12.73 5.89 -13.53
N LEU A 12 13.17 4.73 -14.06
CA LEU A 12 12.28 3.67 -14.54
C LEU A 12 11.40 3.11 -13.42
N THR A 13 11.96 2.87 -12.24
CA THR A 13 11.21 2.39 -11.07
C THR A 13 10.22 3.44 -10.56
N ILE A 14 10.61 4.71 -10.50
CA ILE A 14 9.70 5.82 -10.14
C ILE A 14 8.56 5.94 -11.16
N THR A 15 8.85 5.86 -12.45
CA THR A 15 7.81 5.92 -13.49
C THR A 15 6.84 4.74 -13.39
N ALA A 16 7.33 3.54 -13.06
CA ALA A 16 6.48 2.37 -12.88
C ALA A 16 5.53 2.54 -11.66
N ILE A 17 6.02 3.12 -10.56
CA ILE A 17 5.19 3.42 -9.38
C ILE A 17 4.11 4.44 -9.72
N ILE A 18 4.46 5.51 -10.42
CA ILE A 18 3.51 6.55 -10.85
C ILE A 18 2.43 5.93 -11.74
N LEU A 19 2.80 5.09 -12.70
CA LEU A 19 1.87 4.43 -13.60
C LEU A 19 0.88 3.53 -12.84
N ILE A 20 1.37 2.74 -11.89
CA ILE A 20 0.52 1.87 -11.06
C ILE A 20 -0.43 2.69 -10.20
N MET A 21 0.04 3.79 -9.63
CA MET A 21 -0.78 4.69 -8.81
C MET A 21 -1.88 5.37 -9.63
N ILE A 22 -1.59 5.78 -10.87
CA ILE A 22 -2.59 6.30 -11.80
C ILE A 22 -3.64 5.24 -12.11
N LEU A 23 -3.21 4.01 -12.41
CA LEU A 23 -4.12 2.91 -12.72
C LEU A 23 -5.03 2.55 -11.52
N GLN A 24 -4.49 2.52 -10.31
CA GLN A 24 -5.25 2.34 -9.06
C GLN A 24 -6.29 3.46 -8.88
N GLY A 25 -5.90 4.71 -9.15
CA GLY A 25 -6.81 5.86 -9.07
C GLY A 25 -7.97 5.77 -10.07
N ILE A 26 -7.69 5.39 -11.31
CA ILE A 26 -8.72 5.17 -12.35
C ILE A 26 -9.67 4.06 -11.92
N TRP A 27 -9.13 2.95 -11.41
CA TRP A 27 -9.96 1.84 -10.95
C TRP A 27 -10.85 2.23 -9.77
N LEU A 28 -10.33 2.98 -8.80
CA LEU A 28 -11.10 3.47 -7.66
C LEU A 28 -12.22 4.42 -8.10
N TYR A 29 -11.93 5.32 -9.04
CA TYR A 29 -12.93 6.20 -9.64
C TYR A 29 -14.04 5.39 -10.33
N TYR A 30 -13.67 4.36 -11.09
CA TYR A 30 -14.64 3.48 -11.75
C TYR A 30 -15.50 2.70 -10.75
N ALA A 31 -14.87 2.15 -9.70
CA ALA A 31 -15.57 1.46 -8.62
C ALA A 31 -16.57 2.38 -7.89
N TYR A 32 -16.18 3.63 -7.63
CA TYR A 32 -17.04 4.65 -7.03
C TYR A 32 -18.23 4.97 -7.94
N SER A 33 -17.98 5.16 -9.24
CA SER A 33 -19.04 5.44 -10.21
C SER A 33 -20.08 4.32 -10.26
N ILE A 34 -19.65 3.06 -10.28
CA ILE A 34 -20.57 1.91 -10.31
C ILE A 34 -21.43 1.86 -9.06
N HIS A 35 -20.83 1.97 -7.87
CA HIS A 35 -21.58 1.91 -6.60
C HIS A 35 -22.53 3.10 -6.44
N ARG A 36 -22.15 4.28 -6.93
CA ARG A 36 -23.02 5.46 -6.95
C ARG A 36 -24.28 5.19 -7.77
N GLU A 37 -24.14 4.66 -8.97
CA GLU A 37 -25.29 4.36 -9.85
C GLU A 37 -26.20 3.29 -9.25
N GLN A 38 -25.63 2.24 -8.66
CA GLN A 38 -26.40 1.21 -7.95
C GLN A 38 -27.18 1.76 -6.76
N LEU A 39 -26.54 2.61 -5.94
CA LEU A 39 -27.19 3.25 -4.80
C LEU A 39 -28.35 4.15 -5.25
N LEU A 40 -28.16 4.93 -6.32
CA LEU A 40 -29.22 5.75 -6.89
C LEU A 40 -30.38 4.91 -7.41
N ALA A 41 -30.11 3.80 -8.09
CA ALA A 41 -31.15 2.91 -8.57
C ALA A 41 -32.00 2.33 -7.42
N HIS A 42 -31.35 1.84 -6.35
CA HIS A 42 -32.06 1.30 -5.18
C HIS A 42 -32.86 2.36 -4.42
N VAL A 43 -32.32 3.58 -4.27
CA VAL A 43 -33.06 4.71 -3.68
C VAL A 43 -34.29 5.07 -4.52
N ASN A 44 -34.13 5.16 -5.85
CA ASN A 44 -35.24 5.47 -6.76
C ASN A 44 -36.34 4.41 -6.70
N GLU A 45 -35.97 3.14 -6.68
CA GLU A 45 -36.91 2.02 -6.62
C GLU A 45 -37.65 1.97 -5.28
N SER A 46 -36.92 2.08 -4.17
CA SER A 46 -37.52 2.11 -2.82
C SER A 46 -38.45 3.30 -2.64
N PHE A 47 -38.08 4.45 -3.22
CA PHE A 47 -38.92 5.63 -3.19
C PHE A 47 -40.21 5.44 -4.00
N LYS A 48 -40.10 4.90 -5.21
CA LYS A 48 -41.28 4.57 -6.04
C LYS A 48 -42.25 3.65 -5.29
N ILE A 49 -41.74 2.57 -4.71
CA ILE A 49 -42.54 1.61 -3.93
C ILE A 49 -43.25 2.32 -2.76
N SER A 50 -42.55 3.20 -2.05
CA SER A 50 -43.10 3.92 -0.89
C SER A 50 -44.27 4.84 -1.29
N VAL A 51 -44.14 5.54 -2.42
CA VAL A 51 -45.21 6.38 -2.98
C VAL A 51 -46.41 5.54 -3.41
N ASP A 52 -46.18 4.40 -4.07
CA ASP A 52 -47.26 3.51 -4.50
C ASP A 52 -48.00 2.87 -3.30
N ILE A 53 -47.30 2.54 -2.21
CA ILE A 53 -47.91 2.05 -0.96
C ILE A 53 -48.78 3.12 -0.31
N GLU A 54 -48.31 4.36 -0.19
CA GLU A 54 -49.11 5.45 0.37
C GLU A 54 -50.38 5.71 -0.45
N MET A 55 -50.27 5.66 -1.79
CA MET A 55 -51.41 5.78 -2.70
C MET A 55 -52.48 4.71 -2.42
N LEU A 56 -52.08 3.45 -2.22
CA LEU A 56 -53.01 2.36 -1.92
C LEU A 56 -53.65 2.49 -0.53
N ILE A 57 -52.89 2.93 0.47
CA ILE A 57 -53.43 3.23 1.80
C ILE A 57 -54.50 4.31 1.68
N ARG A 58 -54.24 5.36 0.90
CA ARG A 58 -55.18 6.46 0.65
C ARG A 58 -56.42 6.02 -0.12
N GLU A 59 -56.28 5.14 -1.10
CA GLU A 59 -57.42 4.54 -1.83
C GLU A 59 -58.28 3.66 -0.91
N ASN A 60 -57.67 2.86 -0.04
CA ASN A 60 -58.43 2.04 0.89
C ASN A 60 -59.12 2.90 1.95
N ALA A 61 -58.46 3.94 2.46
CA ALA A 61 -59.05 4.91 3.38
C ALA A 61 -60.24 5.64 2.73
N SER A 62 -60.13 6.05 1.46
CA SER A 62 -61.25 6.67 0.74
C SER A 62 -62.40 5.69 0.55
N LYS A 63 -62.16 4.46 0.08
CA LYS A 63 -63.20 3.42 -0.04
C LYS A 63 -63.89 3.13 1.29
N ASN A 64 -63.17 3.00 2.40
CA ASN A 64 -63.77 2.78 3.72
C ASN A 64 -64.60 3.99 4.21
N LEU A 65 -64.22 5.21 3.84
CA LEU A 65 -65.02 6.42 4.10
C LEU A 65 -66.32 6.45 3.27
N PHE A 66 -66.28 5.92 2.04
CA PHE A 66 -67.48 5.79 1.19
C PHE A 66 -68.39 4.62 1.62
N LEU A 67 -67.83 3.54 2.16
CA LEU A 67 -68.58 2.37 2.63
C LEU A 67 -69.24 2.60 3.99
N THR A 68 -68.64 3.38 4.89
CA THR A 68 -69.26 3.74 6.19
C THR A 68 -70.45 4.70 6.07
N LYS A 69 -70.68 5.29 4.89
CA LYS A 69 -71.88 6.08 4.60
C LYS A 69 -73.06 5.23 4.11
N LYS A 70 -72.87 3.91 3.96
CA LYS A 70 -73.90 2.98 3.52
C LYS A 70 -73.91 1.74 4.43
N ASP A 71 -74.87 1.75 5.35
CA ASP A 71 -75.26 0.71 6.29
C ASP A 71 -74.36 0.48 7.51
N ASP A 72 -74.89 0.93 8.65
CA ASP A 72 -74.63 0.36 9.96
C ASP A 72 -75.05 -1.12 9.94
N THR A 73 -74.08 -2.04 9.92
CA THR A 73 -74.01 -3.21 10.80
C THR A 73 -72.83 -4.10 10.41
N ASN A 74 -72.13 -4.58 11.45
CA ASN A 74 -71.01 -5.52 11.43
C ASN A 74 -69.63 -4.87 11.25
N VAL A 75 -69.06 -4.53 12.40
CA VAL A 75 -67.63 -4.35 12.62
C VAL A 75 -66.93 -5.63 12.16
N SER A 76 -66.29 -5.58 11.00
CA SER A 76 -65.31 -6.60 10.61
C SER A 76 -63.94 -6.07 10.98
N GLU A 77 -63.21 -6.89 11.73
CA GLU A 77 -61.89 -6.62 12.27
C GLU A 77 -60.91 -6.17 11.18
N ARG A 78 -60.10 -5.17 11.56
CA ARG A 78 -59.00 -4.63 10.79
C ARG A 78 -57.99 -5.72 10.44
N GLY A 79 -58.07 -6.24 9.22
CA GLY A 79 -56.93 -6.82 8.53
C GLY A 79 -56.26 -5.75 7.68
N VAL A 80 -55.22 -5.09 8.19
CA VAL A 80 -54.23 -4.45 7.31
C VAL A 80 -53.52 -5.60 6.61
N GLY A 81 -54.04 -5.98 5.44
CA GLY A 81 -53.42 -6.99 4.59
C GLY A 81 -51.98 -6.59 4.33
N ILE A 82 -51.05 -7.51 4.55
CA ILE A 82 -49.66 -7.36 4.12
C ILE A 82 -49.73 -7.17 2.60
N ILE A 83 -49.56 -5.95 2.12
CA ILE A 83 -49.57 -5.66 0.69
C ILE A 83 -48.24 -6.19 0.15
N ASP A 84 -48.30 -7.23 -0.67
CA ASP A 84 -47.12 -7.86 -1.25
C ASP A 84 -46.44 -6.90 -2.22
N THR A 85 -45.21 -6.49 -1.88
CA THR A 85 -44.44 -5.42 -2.55
C THR A 85 -44.19 -5.74 -4.02
N ASP A 86 -44.07 -7.02 -4.37
CA ASP A 86 -43.83 -7.49 -5.75
C ASP A 86 -45.05 -7.31 -6.66
N SER A 87 -46.27 -7.30 -6.12
CA SER A 87 -47.49 -7.04 -6.90
C SER A 87 -47.71 -5.54 -7.18
N ILE A 88 -47.15 -4.68 -6.32
CA ILE A 88 -47.29 -3.22 -6.41
C ILE A 88 -46.39 -2.65 -7.51
N SER A 89 -45.16 -3.17 -7.64
CA SER A 89 -44.19 -2.71 -8.65
C SER A 89 -44.64 -2.96 -10.10
N ALA A 90 -45.60 -3.88 -10.30
CA ALA A 90 -46.21 -4.22 -11.59
C ALA A 90 -47.22 -3.18 -12.10
N LEU A 91 -47.72 -2.28 -11.24
CA LEU A 91 -48.52 -1.14 -11.68
C LEU A 91 -47.59 -0.15 -12.39
N GLY A 92 -47.74 -0.05 -13.71
CA GLY A 92 -46.94 0.89 -14.52
C GLY A 92 -47.08 2.33 -14.03
N THR A 93 -46.03 3.14 -14.18
CA THR A 93 -45.98 4.55 -13.72
C THR A 93 -47.17 5.37 -14.18
N SER A 94 -47.67 5.13 -15.40
CA SER A 94 -48.84 5.83 -15.95
C SER A 94 -50.16 5.49 -15.24
N VAL A 95 -50.29 4.27 -14.71
CA VAL A 95 -51.48 3.82 -13.98
C VAL A 95 -51.47 4.43 -12.58
N SER A 96 -50.31 4.41 -11.90
CA SER A 96 -50.13 5.06 -10.60
C SER A 96 -50.47 6.56 -10.66
N LEU A 97 -49.99 7.27 -11.70
CA LEU A 97 -50.28 8.69 -11.89
C LEU A 97 -51.78 8.98 -12.12
N MET A 98 -52.49 8.09 -12.82
CA MET A 98 -53.94 8.22 -13.05
C MET A 98 -54.73 8.06 -11.74
N PHE A 99 -54.32 7.14 -10.87
CA PHE A 99 -54.92 6.98 -9.54
C PHE A 99 -54.60 8.14 -8.60
N GLN A 100 -53.38 8.69 -8.66
CA GLN A 100 -53.01 9.87 -7.89
C GLN A 100 -53.87 11.09 -8.28
N GLU A 101 -54.08 11.31 -9.58
CA GLU A 101 -54.97 12.37 -10.09
C GLU A 101 -56.42 12.17 -9.61
N TYR A 102 -56.93 10.94 -9.65
CA TYR A 102 -58.27 10.62 -9.14
C TYR A 102 -58.41 10.91 -7.63
N LEU A 103 -57.41 10.54 -6.83
CA LEU A 103 -57.45 10.79 -5.37
C LEU A 103 -57.37 12.29 -5.05
N PHE A 104 -56.57 13.04 -5.81
CA PHE A 104 -56.47 14.49 -5.68
C PHE A 104 -57.80 15.18 -5.98
N GLN A 105 -58.49 14.80 -7.06
CA GLN A 105 -59.81 15.34 -7.41
C GLN A 105 -60.87 15.07 -6.34
N ASN A 106 -60.72 13.97 -5.59
CA ASN A 106 -61.60 13.60 -4.47
C ASN A 106 -61.17 14.21 -3.11
N GLN A 107 -60.28 15.22 -3.11
CA GLN A 107 -59.75 15.90 -1.93
C GLN A 107 -58.93 15.02 -0.96
N PHE A 108 -58.42 13.88 -1.43
CA PHE A 108 -57.46 13.07 -0.68
C PHE A 108 -56.04 13.46 -1.06
N TYR A 109 -55.45 14.38 -0.30
CA TYR A 109 -54.08 14.85 -0.52
C TYR A 109 -53.03 13.86 -0.02
N ILE A 110 -51.86 13.88 -0.64
CA ILE A 110 -50.70 13.11 -0.21
C ILE A 110 -50.08 13.73 1.05
N SER A 111 -49.79 12.88 2.04
CA SER A 111 -49.19 13.28 3.31
C SER A 111 -47.69 13.00 3.28
N LEU A 112 -46.87 14.06 3.30
CA LEU A 112 -45.41 13.93 3.27
C LEU A 112 -44.83 13.15 4.47
N PRO A 113 -45.33 13.31 5.72
CA PRO A 113 -44.85 12.54 6.87
C PRO A 113 -45.11 11.03 6.76
N ASP A 114 -46.22 10.62 6.13
CA ASP A 114 -46.55 9.21 5.95
C ASP A 114 -45.63 8.56 4.90
N VAL A 115 -45.36 9.27 3.80
CA VAL A 115 -44.38 8.85 2.79
C VAL A 115 -42.97 8.77 3.39
N ASP A 116 -42.59 9.70 4.26
CA ASP A 116 -41.30 9.71 4.95
C ASP A 116 -41.14 8.49 5.86
N SER A 117 -42.15 8.19 6.69
CA SER A 117 -42.13 7.01 7.56
C SER A 117 -42.07 5.70 6.77
N LEU A 118 -42.82 5.60 5.66
CA LEU A 118 -42.82 4.41 4.79
C LEU A 118 -41.47 4.24 4.09
N PHE A 119 -40.91 5.33 3.56
CA PHE A 119 -39.61 5.32 2.89
C PHE A 119 -38.48 4.92 3.84
N HIS A 120 -38.45 5.50 5.04
CA HIS A 120 -37.47 5.12 6.06
C HIS A 120 -37.59 3.66 6.49
N SER A 121 -38.82 3.12 6.56
CA SER A 121 -39.04 1.69 6.81
C SER A 121 -38.48 0.82 5.68
N GLU A 122 -38.67 1.20 4.42
CA GLU A 122 -38.24 0.42 3.27
C GLU A 122 -36.71 0.46 3.06
N ILE A 123 -36.11 1.62 3.23
CA ILE A 123 -34.65 1.83 3.15
C ILE A 123 -33.90 1.10 4.27
N ASN A 124 -34.48 1.05 5.47
CA ASN A 124 -33.89 0.30 6.59
C ASN A 124 -33.89 -1.21 6.34
N LYS A 125 -34.90 -1.78 5.67
CA LYS A 125 -34.88 -3.20 5.27
C LYS A 125 -33.72 -3.51 4.32
N GLN A 126 -33.36 -2.56 3.47
CA GLN A 126 -32.24 -2.68 2.53
C GLN A 126 -30.86 -2.36 3.18
N HIS A 127 -30.80 -2.12 4.49
CA HIS A 127 -29.58 -1.80 5.24
C HIS A 127 -28.83 -0.55 4.72
N ILE A 128 -29.53 0.36 4.03
CA ILE A 128 -28.95 1.59 3.51
C ILE A 128 -29.12 2.69 4.56
N GLU A 129 -28.18 2.83 5.49
CA GLU A 129 -28.25 3.94 6.44
C GLU A 129 -27.69 5.23 5.80
N GLY A 130 -28.47 6.29 5.88
CA GLY A 130 -28.18 7.63 5.39
C GLY A 130 -29.20 8.61 5.96
N GLU A 131 -28.86 9.90 5.97
CA GLU A 131 -29.84 10.93 6.26
C GLU A 131 -30.56 11.26 4.95
N PHE A 132 -31.85 10.99 4.89
CA PHE A 132 -32.68 11.23 3.72
C PHE A 132 -33.63 12.39 4.02
N ILE A 133 -33.86 13.23 3.01
CA ILE A 133 -34.81 14.33 3.08
C ILE A 133 -35.73 14.18 1.88
N ILE A 134 -37.03 14.17 2.11
CA ILE A 134 -38.03 14.17 1.04
C ILE A 134 -38.49 15.59 0.80
N ASN A 135 -38.47 16.02 -0.46
CA ASN A 135 -39.01 17.30 -0.89
C ASN A 135 -40.20 17.06 -1.81
N ARG A 136 -41.30 17.77 -1.56
CA ARG A 136 -42.34 18.03 -2.55
C ARG A 136 -41.98 19.32 -3.27
N LEU A 137 -41.87 19.27 -4.59
CA LEU A 137 -41.45 20.42 -5.40
C LEU A 137 -42.27 20.50 -6.67
N ASN A 138 -42.31 21.69 -7.26
CA ASN A 138 -42.82 21.87 -8.60
C ASN A 138 -41.71 21.55 -9.62
N PRO A 139 -41.82 20.49 -10.43
CA PRO A 139 -40.79 20.10 -11.40
C PRO A 139 -40.54 21.15 -12.49
N ILE A 140 -41.52 22.03 -12.76
CA ILE A 140 -41.48 23.04 -13.81
C ILE A 140 -40.82 24.33 -13.31
N THR A 141 -41.11 24.75 -12.08
CA THR A 141 -40.56 26.00 -11.50
C THR A 141 -39.33 25.76 -10.61
N GLY A 142 -39.09 24.52 -10.17
CA GLY A 142 -38.04 24.15 -9.23
C GLY A 142 -38.28 24.60 -7.80
N GLU A 143 -39.47 25.12 -7.49
CA GLU A 143 -39.85 25.60 -6.16
C GLU A 143 -40.16 24.42 -5.24
N VAL A 144 -39.53 24.39 -4.06
CA VAL A 144 -39.81 23.38 -3.03
C VAL A 144 -41.05 23.82 -2.26
N LEU A 145 -42.13 23.06 -2.41
CA LEU A 145 -43.43 23.31 -1.81
C LEU A 145 -43.46 22.81 -0.36
N GLU A 146 -42.75 21.72 -0.06
CA GLU A 146 -42.70 21.10 1.27
C GLU A 146 -41.41 20.29 1.42
N THR A 147 -40.78 20.31 2.59
CA THR A 147 -39.55 19.54 2.87
C THR A 147 -39.61 18.92 4.24
N THR A 148 -39.17 17.66 4.35
CA THR A 148 -38.99 16.97 5.64
C THR A 148 -37.67 17.37 6.33
N GLY A 149 -36.82 18.15 5.66
CA GLY A 149 -35.51 18.57 6.19
C GLY A 149 -35.60 19.73 7.18
N LYS A 150 -34.75 19.73 8.22
CA LYS A 150 -34.65 20.82 9.21
C LYS A 150 -34.26 22.19 8.65
N ASN A 151 -33.81 22.27 7.39
CA ASN A 151 -33.43 23.51 6.71
C ASN A 151 -34.40 23.83 5.57
N GLU A 152 -35.12 24.94 5.70
CA GLU A 152 -36.22 25.39 4.81
C GLU A 152 -35.81 25.70 3.36
N THR A 153 -34.52 25.60 3.00
CA THR A 153 -34.03 25.97 1.66
C THR A 153 -33.99 24.81 0.67
N GLY A 154 -34.35 23.58 1.08
CA GLY A 154 -34.60 22.42 0.21
C GLY A 154 -33.46 21.98 -0.73
N THR A 155 -32.29 22.62 -0.65
CA THR A 155 -31.14 22.40 -1.54
C THR A 155 -29.89 22.25 -0.70
N LEU A 156 -29.39 21.01 -0.60
CA LEU A 156 -28.14 20.69 0.07
C LEU A 156 -27.02 20.54 -0.96
N LYS A 157 -26.04 21.44 -0.95
CA LYS A 157 -24.85 21.33 -1.79
C LYS A 157 -24.10 20.04 -1.42
N GLY A 158 -24.02 19.11 -2.37
CA GLY A 158 -23.37 17.80 -2.17
C GLY A 158 -24.32 16.64 -1.80
N ALA A 159 -25.63 16.90 -1.72
CA ALA A 159 -26.62 15.83 -1.66
C ALA A 159 -26.82 15.19 -3.05
N MET A 160 -27.07 13.89 -3.08
CA MET A 160 -27.49 13.21 -4.30
C MET A 160 -29.01 13.22 -4.39
N ALA A 161 -29.52 13.76 -5.49
CA ALA A 161 -30.94 13.86 -5.75
C ALA A 161 -31.43 12.64 -6.54
N SER A 162 -32.49 12.02 -6.06
CA SER A 162 -33.24 10.95 -6.75
C SER A 162 -33.99 11.51 -7.96
N ILE A 163 -34.52 10.62 -8.81
CA ILE A 163 -35.48 11.03 -9.85
C ILE A 163 -36.68 11.73 -9.21
N ILE A 164 -37.25 12.68 -9.95
CA ILE A 164 -38.49 13.34 -9.53
C ILE A 164 -39.64 12.42 -9.94
N ILE A 165 -40.44 11.97 -8.97
CA ILE A 165 -41.66 11.21 -9.24
C ILE A 165 -42.82 12.21 -9.35
N PRO A 166 -43.44 12.36 -10.54
CA PRO A 166 -44.58 13.27 -10.70
C PRO A 166 -45.79 12.73 -9.94
N ILE A 167 -46.54 13.62 -9.30
CA ILE A 167 -47.76 13.28 -8.53
C ILE A 167 -49.02 13.78 -9.25
N ARG A 168 -48.85 14.70 -10.21
CA ARG A 168 -49.93 15.30 -10.99
C ARG A 168 -49.73 15.07 -12.48
N MET A 169 -50.80 14.83 -13.22
CA MET A 169 -50.77 14.64 -14.68
C MET A 169 -50.32 15.90 -15.44
N ASP A 170 -50.54 17.08 -14.86
CA ASP A 170 -50.07 18.39 -15.36
C ASP A 170 -48.58 18.64 -15.09
N GLY A 171 -47.91 17.76 -14.33
CA GLY A 171 -46.49 17.87 -14.03
C GLY A 171 -46.14 19.05 -13.10
N SER A 172 -47.12 19.75 -12.54
CA SER A 172 -46.93 20.90 -11.63
C SER A 172 -46.53 20.52 -10.20
N GLU A 173 -46.63 19.25 -9.81
CA GLU A 173 -46.13 18.74 -8.53
C GLU A 173 -45.46 17.38 -8.69
N GLY A 174 -44.31 17.22 -8.04
CA GLY A 174 -43.60 15.95 -7.92
C GLY A 174 -42.87 15.87 -6.57
N MET A 175 -42.45 14.68 -6.20
CA MET A 175 -41.60 14.47 -5.03
C MET A 175 -40.22 13.98 -5.44
N GLN A 176 -39.22 14.37 -4.65
CA GLN A 176 -37.83 13.98 -4.82
C GLN A 176 -37.21 13.66 -3.46
N VAL A 177 -36.45 12.57 -3.40
CA VAL A 177 -35.60 12.28 -2.24
C VAL A 177 -34.21 12.84 -2.45
N LEU A 178 -33.71 13.55 -1.46
CA LEU A 178 -32.34 14.02 -1.33
C LEU A 178 -31.61 13.14 -0.31
N LEU A 179 -30.59 12.44 -0.76
CA LEU A 179 -29.67 11.74 0.13
C LEU A 179 -28.58 12.71 0.61
N VAL A 180 -28.59 13.00 1.91
CA VAL A 180 -27.61 13.86 2.58
C VAL A 180 -26.34 13.06 2.86
N SER A 181 -25.19 13.60 2.46
CA SER A 181 -23.87 12.96 2.65
C SER A 181 -23.76 11.53 2.06
N PRO A 182 -24.00 11.36 0.74
CA PRO A 182 -23.96 10.05 0.09
C PRO A 182 -22.57 9.39 0.14
N TYR A 183 -21.51 10.18 0.31
CA TYR A 183 -20.14 9.69 0.41
C TYR A 183 -19.97 8.70 1.56
N ARG A 184 -20.51 8.95 2.77
CA ARG A 184 -20.33 8.04 3.92
C ARG A 184 -20.96 6.67 3.67
N THR A 185 -22.17 6.65 3.12
CA THR A 185 -22.90 5.41 2.82
C THR A 185 -22.19 4.59 1.75
N ILE A 186 -21.72 5.24 0.68
CA ILE A 186 -20.95 4.59 -0.40
C ILE A 186 -19.62 4.04 0.14
N PHE A 187 -18.87 4.82 0.93
CA PHE A 187 -17.59 4.37 1.50
C PHE A 187 -17.74 3.14 2.40
N ARG A 188 -18.84 3.06 3.17
CA ARG A 188 -19.11 1.88 4.02
C ARG A 188 -19.41 0.63 3.19
N GLN A 189 -20.22 0.76 2.15
CA GLN A 189 -20.50 -0.36 1.23
C GLN A 189 -19.25 -0.79 0.44
N MET A 190 -18.36 0.16 0.12
CA MET A 190 -17.11 -0.09 -0.62
C MET A 190 -15.90 -0.45 0.27
N THR A 191 -16.07 -0.64 1.58
CA THR A 191 -14.94 -0.80 2.52
C THR A 191 -14.04 -1.99 2.17
N PHE A 192 -14.61 -3.12 1.77
CA PHE A 192 -13.83 -4.29 1.34
C PHE A 192 -12.96 -4.02 0.12
N ILE A 193 -13.52 -3.32 -0.88
CA ILE A 193 -12.83 -2.93 -2.11
C ILE A 193 -11.69 -1.94 -1.81
N LEU A 194 -11.94 -0.97 -0.92
CA LEU A 194 -10.94 -0.02 -0.47
C LEU A 194 -9.78 -0.68 0.27
N ILE A 195 -10.08 -1.62 1.18
CA ILE A 195 -9.05 -2.38 1.91
C ILE A 195 -8.20 -3.20 0.93
N LEU A 196 -8.82 -3.85 -0.05
CA LEU A 196 -8.11 -4.65 -1.04
C LEU A 196 -7.21 -3.80 -1.94
N SER A 197 -7.68 -2.63 -2.39
CA SER A 197 -6.87 -1.67 -3.15
C SER A 197 -5.68 -1.17 -2.32
N LEU A 198 -5.90 -0.82 -1.05
CA LEU A 198 -4.83 -0.40 -0.16
C LEU A 198 -3.77 -1.50 0.06
N LEU A 199 -4.21 -2.73 0.28
CA LEU A 199 -3.33 -3.90 0.42
C LEU A 199 -2.46 -4.07 -0.82
N LEU A 200 -3.05 -3.93 -2.01
CA LEU A 200 -2.35 -4.07 -3.28
C LEU A 200 -1.29 -2.96 -3.47
N VAL A 201 -1.61 -1.71 -3.12
CA VAL A 201 -0.64 -0.59 -3.15
C VAL A 201 0.54 -0.87 -2.21
N ILE A 202 0.27 -1.33 -0.99
CA ILE A 202 1.32 -1.69 -0.02
C ILE A 202 2.18 -2.84 -0.55
N PHE A 203 1.55 -3.87 -1.11
CA PHE A 203 2.24 -5.03 -1.66
C PHE A 203 3.19 -4.65 -2.80
N VAL A 204 2.71 -3.85 -3.76
CA VAL A 204 3.54 -3.34 -4.87
C VAL A 204 4.67 -2.45 -4.34
N GLY A 205 4.38 -1.56 -3.39
CA GLY A 205 5.39 -0.72 -2.74
C GLY A 205 6.49 -1.54 -2.05
N TYR A 206 6.09 -2.59 -1.34
CA TYR A 206 7.01 -3.52 -0.67
C TYR A 206 7.88 -4.29 -1.66
N ALA A 207 7.28 -4.85 -2.72
CA ALA A 207 8.01 -5.55 -3.77
C ALA A 207 9.06 -4.66 -4.44
N MET A 208 8.71 -3.41 -4.74
CA MET A 208 9.63 -2.43 -5.32
C MET A 208 10.77 -2.07 -4.37
N PHE A 209 10.47 -1.84 -3.08
CA PHE A 209 11.49 -1.59 -2.07
C PHE A 209 12.50 -2.75 -1.99
N TYR A 210 12.00 -3.98 -1.97
CA TYR A 210 12.84 -5.18 -1.94
C TYR A 210 13.72 -5.27 -3.20
N GLN A 211 13.16 -5.04 -4.38
CA GLN A 211 13.88 -5.08 -5.64
C GLN A 211 15.02 -4.05 -5.68
N LEU A 212 14.75 -2.81 -5.27
CA LEU A 212 15.77 -1.75 -5.22
C LEU A 212 16.92 -2.13 -4.27
N ARG A 213 16.58 -2.68 -3.10
CA ARG A 213 17.59 -3.15 -2.13
C ARG A 213 18.45 -4.26 -2.73
N SER A 214 17.86 -5.20 -3.47
CA SER A 214 18.58 -6.28 -4.14
C SER A 214 19.55 -5.75 -5.18
N VAL A 215 19.10 -4.85 -6.05
CA VAL A 215 19.94 -4.25 -7.12
C VAL A 215 21.15 -3.52 -6.55
N ILE A 216 20.98 -2.79 -5.43
CA ILE A 216 22.09 -2.08 -4.78
C ILE A 216 23.13 -3.08 -4.25
N LYS A 217 22.68 -4.15 -3.58
CA LYS A 217 23.57 -5.20 -3.05
C LYS A 217 24.36 -5.88 -4.17
N GLU A 218 23.69 -6.26 -5.26
CA GLU A 218 24.37 -6.88 -6.40
C GLU A 218 25.38 -5.94 -7.06
N LYS A 219 25.07 -4.63 -7.17
CA LYS A 219 26.02 -3.64 -7.70
C LYS A 219 27.26 -3.54 -6.82
N HIS A 220 27.09 -3.51 -5.50
CA HIS A 220 28.21 -3.48 -4.55
C HIS A 220 29.08 -4.73 -4.68
N LEU A 221 28.47 -5.92 -4.77
CA LEU A 221 29.20 -7.18 -4.95
C LEU A 221 29.97 -7.21 -6.28
N ARG A 222 29.35 -6.79 -7.39
CA ARG A 222 30.01 -6.68 -8.69
C ARG A 222 31.18 -5.70 -8.69
N GLN A 223 31.04 -4.58 -7.98
CA GLN A 223 32.11 -3.60 -7.83
C GLN A 223 33.29 -4.21 -7.05
N LEU A 224 33.03 -4.88 -5.91
CA LEU A 224 34.05 -5.58 -5.14
C LEU A 224 34.80 -6.63 -5.96
N GLN A 225 34.08 -7.44 -6.74
CA GLN A 225 34.70 -8.44 -7.63
C GLN A 225 35.62 -7.78 -8.67
N THR A 226 35.18 -6.65 -9.24
CA THR A 226 35.98 -5.91 -10.23
C THR A 226 37.25 -5.34 -9.59
N ASP A 227 37.12 -4.73 -8.42
CA ASP A 227 38.25 -4.12 -7.70
C ASP A 227 39.24 -5.20 -7.21
N PHE A 228 38.74 -6.33 -6.75
CA PHE A 228 39.56 -7.50 -6.41
C PHE A 228 40.33 -8.01 -7.64
N SER A 229 39.66 -8.19 -8.78
CA SER A 229 40.31 -8.63 -10.01
C SER A 229 41.40 -7.66 -10.48
N ASN A 230 41.14 -6.35 -10.42
CA ASN A 230 42.12 -5.33 -10.79
C ASN A 230 43.34 -5.34 -9.86
N ALA A 231 43.13 -5.44 -8.54
CA ALA A 231 44.21 -5.57 -7.57
C ALA A 231 45.04 -6.83 -7.82
N LEU A 232 44.36 -7.95 -8.09
CA LEU A 232 45.01 -9.22 -8.40
C LEU A 232 45.92 -9.13 -9.63
N ILE A 233 45.42 -8.54 -10.72
CA ILE A 233 46.16 -8.37 -11.97
C ILE A 233 47.41 -7.53 -11.72
N HIS A 234 47.29 -6.44 -10.97
CA HIS A 234 48.42 -5.60 -10.61
C HIS A 234 49.48 -6.36 -9.78
N ASP A 235 49.03 -7.07 -8.74
CA ASP A 235 49.89 -7.82 -7.83
C ASP A 235 50.57 -9.01 -8.52
N MET A 236 49.95 -9.60 -9.55
CA MET A 236 50.57 -10.65 -10.37
C MET A 236 51.51 -10.09 -11.44
N ASN A 237 51.18 -8.95 -12.06
CA ASN A 237 52.01 -8.34 -13.10
C ASN A 237 53.38 -7.89 -12.58
N THR A 238 53.45 -7.36 -11.37
CA THR A 238 54.68 -6.85 -10.76
C THR A 238 55.81 -7.91 -10.63
N PRO A 239 55.58 -9.09 -10.00
CA PRO A 239 56.59 -10.15 -9.93
C PRO A 239 56.90 -10.74 -11.32
N LEU A 240 55.90 -10.87 -12.21
CA LEU A 240 56.10 -11.35 -13.58
C LEU A 240 57.04 -10.43 -14.39
N GLN A 241 56.82 -9.11 -14.34
CA GLN A 241 57.71 -8.14 -14.98
C GLN A 241 59.12 -8.19 -14.39
N THR A 242 59.25 -8.36 -13.07
CA THR A 242 60.55 -8.48 -12.41
C THR A 242 61.30 -9.74 -12.86
N ILE A 243 60.62 -10.89 -12.96
CA ILE A 243 61.19 -12.14 -13.47
C ILE A 243 61.62 -11.98 -14.94
N ALA A 244 60.79 -11.33 -15.76
CA ALA A 244 61.11 -11.06 -17.16
C ALA A 244 62.36 -10.17 -17.31
N GLN A 245 62.48 -9.13 -16.48
CA GLN A 245 63.66 -8.25 -16.45
C GLN A 245 64.91 -9.01 -16.00
N VAL A 246 64.82 -9.80 -14.92
CA VAL A 246 65.93 -10.64 -14.46
C VAL A 246 66.38 -11.61 -15.55
N ASN A 247 65.44 -12.26 -16.25
CA ASN A 247 65.76 -13.18 -17.33
C ASN A 247 66.45 -12.47 -18.51
N ALA A 248 66.00 -11.26 -18.87
CA ALA A 248 66.66 -10.43 -19.89
C ALA A 248 68.09 -10.05 -19.49
N LEU A 249 68.31 -9.70 -18.22
CA LEU A 249 69.65 -9.41 -17.67
C LEU A 249 70.55 -10.65 -17.62
N LEU A 250 70.01 -11.82 -17.30
CA LEU A 250 70.76 -13.08 -17.28
C LEU A 250 71.15 -13.56 -18.68
N LYS A 251 70.48 -13.08 -19.74
CA LYS A 251 70.82 -13.34 -21.14
C LYS A 251 71.94 -12.43 -21.67
N ASP A 252 72.27 -11.34 -20.98
CA ASP A 252 73.36 -10.44 -21.37
C ASP A 252 74.73 -11.03 -20.98
N ASP A 253 75.60 -11.24 -21.97
CA ASP A 253 76.94 -11.81 -21.79
C ASP A 253 77.82 -10.99 -20.84
N ARG A 254 77.53 -9.69 -20.64
CA ARG A 254 78.23 -8.84 -19.67
C ARG A 254 78.03 -9.29 -18.22
N ILE A 255 76.91 -9.92 -17.91
CA ILE A 255 76.59 -10.42 -16.56
C ILE A 255 77.15 -11.82 -16.34
N SER A 256 77.38 -12.60 -17.40
CA SER A 256 78.05 -13.92 -17.34
C SER A 256 79.47 -13.85 -16.75
N HIS A 257 80.16 -12.71 -16.90
CA HIS A 257 81.51 -12.49 -16.34
C HIS A 257 81.53 -12.15 -14.83
N HIS A 258 80.37 -11.94 -14.20
CA HIS A 258 80.25 -11.60 -12.77
C HIS A 258 79.36 -12.59 -12.00
N PRO A 259 79.93 -13.71 -11.51
CA PRO A 259 79.15 -14.80 -10.89
C PRO A 259 78.33 -14.37 -9.67
N GLU A 260 78.83 -13.41 -8.87
CA GLU A 260 78.09 -12.90 -7.71
C GLU A 260 76.80 -12.14 -8.08
N LYS A 261 76.85 -11.30 -9.12
CA LYS A 261 75.68 -10.55 -9.61
C LYS A 261 74.64 -11.49 -10.22
N ARG A 262 75.11 -12.50 -10.97
CA ARG A 262 74.27 -13.55 -11.54
C ARG A 262 73.53 -14.32 -10.45
N ASN A 263 74.22 -14.73 -9.38
CA ASN A 263 73.59 -15.45 -8.28
C ASN A 263 72.54 -14.59 -7.54
N THR A 264 72.82 -13.30 -7.36
CA THR A 264 71.88 -12.33 -6.77
C THR A 264 70.60 -12.19 -7.60
N TYR A 265 70.72 -12.09 -8.93
CA TYR A 265 69.56 -12.02 -9.82
C TYR A 265 68.77 -13.34 -9.84
N ILE A 266 69.43 -14.50 -9.85
CA ILE A 266 68.75 -15.80 -9.74
C ILE A 266 67.97 -15.90 -8.42
N HIS A 267 68.56 -15.47 -7.31
CA HIS A 267 67.87 -15.43 -6.01
C HIS A 267 66.67 -14.48 -6.03
N LEU A 268 66.79 -13.31 -6.67
CA LEU A 268 65.67 -12.38 -6.84
C LEU A 268 64.52 -12.99 -7.65
N ALA A 269 64.81 -13.68 -8.75
CA ALA A 269 63.79 -14.39 -9.54
C ALA A 269 63.11 -15.49 -8.71
N GLN A 270 63.87 -16.29 -7.96
CA GLN A 270 63.31 -17.31 -7.06
C GLN A 270 62.37 -16.71 -6.02
N GLN A 271 62.74 -15.57 -5.41
CA GLN A 271 61.89 -14.88 -4.45
C GLN A 271 60.57 -14.37 -5.07
N GLN A 272 60.61 -13.86 -6.30
CA GLN A 272 59.40 -13.42 -7.00
C GLN A 272 58.49 -14.58 -7.42
N ILE A 273 59.05 -15.73 -7.77
CA ILE A 273 58.28 -16.96 -8.04
C ILE A 273 57.54 -17.42 -6.77
N LEU A 274 58.22 -17.43 -5.62
CA LEU A 274 57.59 -17.75 -4.33
C LEU A 274 56.47 -16.77 -3.96
N ASN A 275 56.67 -15.48 -4.23
CA ASN A 275 55.65 -14.46 -4.01
C ASN A 275 54.42 -14.69 -4.92
N LEU A 276 54.63 -14.97 -6.20
CA LEU A 276 53.54 -15.28 -7.14
C LEU A 276 52.76 -16.54 -6.71
N GLN A 277 53.46 -17.58 -6.25
CA GLN A 277 52.82 -18.78 -5.71
C GLN A 277 51.96 -18.46 -4.49
N ALA A 278 52.44 -17.61 -3.57
CA ALA A 278 51.65 -17.17 -2.42
C ALA A 278 50.39 -16.38 -2.83
N ILE A 279 50.44 -15.61 -3.93
CA ILE A 279 49.26 -14.93 -4.50
C ILE A 279 48.26 -15.97 -5.03
N ILE A 280 48.73 -16.98 -5.77
CA ILE A 280 47.88 -18.06 -6.31
C ILE A 280 47.19 -18.84 -5.19
N ASP A 281 47.92 -19.20 -4.13
CA ASP A 281 47.36 -19.91 -2.98
C ASP A 281 46.27 -19.10 -2.27
N ARG A 282 46.45 -17.78 -2.16
CA ARG A 282 45.43 -16.88 -1.61
C ARG A 282 44.17 -16.86 -2.48
N ILE A 283 44.31 -16.78 -3.81
CA ILE A 283 43.16 -16.82 -4.74
C ILE A 283 42.39 -18.13 -4.59
N LEU A 284 43.10 -19.26 -4.62
CA LEU A 284 42.48 -20.58 -4.47
C LEU A 284 41.75 -20.72 -3.13
N THR A 285 42.31 -20.16 -2.06
CA THR A 285 41.67 -20.12 -0.74
C THR A 285 40.37 -19.31 -0.77
N ILE A 286 40.38 -18.12 -1.39
CA ILE A 286 39.19 -17.28 -1.54
C ILE A 286 38.12 -17.99 -2.41
N ALA A 287 38.52 -18.57 -3.54
CA ALA A 287 37.61 -19.27 -4.45
C ALA A 287 36.96 -20.51 -3.81
N ARG A 288 37.70 -21.24 -2.97
CA ARG A 288 37.15 -22.33 -2.14
C ARG A 288 36.18 -21.80 -1.09
N ALA A 289 36.49 -20.68 -0.44
CA ALA A 289 35.62 -20.06 0.55
C ALA A 289 34.32 -19.51 -0.05
N GLU A 290 34.33 -19.04 -1.31
CA GLU A 290 33.11 -18.60 -2.01
C GLU A 290 32.22 -19.78 -2.44
N ASN A 291 32.80 -20.90 -2.90
CA ASN A 291 32.03 -22.05 -3.39
C ASN A 291 31.59 -23.04 -2.29
N THR A 292 32.26 -23.03 -1.13
CA THR A 292 31.94 -23.96 -0.04
C THR A 292 31.06 -23.24 0.98
N ARG A 293 29.80 -23.68 1.17
CA ARG A 293 29.09 -23.37 2.41
C ARG A 293 29.94 -23.93 3.54
N LEU A 294 30.58 -23.07 4.34
CA LEU A 294 31.39 -23.50 5.48
C LEU A 294 30.55 -24.37 6.41
N GLU A 295 30.70 -25.69 6.31
CA GLU A 295 30.12 -26.63 7.26
C GLU A 295 30.90 -26.50 8.58
N VAL A 296 30.38 -25.67 9.47
CA VAL A 296 30.98 -25.43 10.78
C VAL A 296 30.72 -26.65 11.65
N ASN A 297 31.71 -27.54 11.74
CA ASN A 297 31.71 -28.62 12.73
C ASN A 297 32.14 -28.04 14.08
N LEU A 298 31.16 -27.67 14.89
CA LEU A 298 31.37 -27.20 16.26
C LEU A 298 31.74 -28.38 17.15
N THR A 299 32.98 -28.41 17.62
CA THR A 299 33.46 -29.35 18.63
C THR A 299 33.86 -28.61 19.90
N LEU A 300 33.65 -29.24 21.07
CA LEU A 300 34.09 -28.70 22.36
C LEU A 300 35.63 -28.78 22.42
N LEU A 301 36.32 -27.69 22.10
CA LEU A 301 37.76 -27.55 22.26
C LEU A 301 38.11 -26.68 23.48
N SER A 302 39.12 -27.09 24.23
CA SER A 302 39.69 -26.27 25.30
C SER A 302 40.44 -25.07 24.68
N ALA A 303 40.02 -23.84 25.00
CA ALA A 303 40.68 -22.63 24.51
C ALA A 303 42.18 -22.60 24.84
N LYS A 304 42.60 -23.24 25.95
CA LYS A 304 44.00 -23.35 26.35
C LYS A 304 44.85 -24.14 25.36
N GLU A 305 44.29 -25.16 24.72
CA GLU A 305 44.98 -26.01 23.74
C GLU A 305 45.19 -25.32 22.39
N ILE A 306 44.36 -24.33 22.03
CA ILE A 306 44.55 -23.51 20.83
C ILE A 306 45.51 -22.35 21.09
N ILE A 307 45.41 -21.73 22.27
CA ILE A 307 46.14 -20.50 22.59
C ILE A 307 47.62 -20.77 22.86
N LEU A 308 47.98 -21.84 23.58
CA LEU A 308 49.39 -22.13 23.89
C LEU A 308 50.28 -22.31 22.63
N PRO A 309 49.87 -23.12 21.63
CA PRO A 309 50.64 -23.28 20.39
C PRO A 309 50.72 -21.99 19.57
N LEU A 310 49.67 -21.16 19.59
CA LEU A 310 49.70 -19.85 18.94
C LEU A 310 50.71 -18.92 19.60
N VAL A 311 50.70 -18.84 20.94
CA VAL A 311 51.63 -18.00 21.70
C VAL A 311 53.08 -18.41 21.45
N GLU A 312 53.36 -19.71 21.45
CA GLU A 312 54.70 -20.23 21.16
C GLU A 312 55.15 -19.89 19.73
N LYS A 313 54.29 -20.10 18.73
CA LYS A 313 54.56 -19.78 17.32
C LYS A 313 54.84 -18.29 17.10
N PHE A 314 54.08 -17.40 17.74
CA PHE A 314 54.26 -15.95 17.60
C PHE A 314 55.45 -15.42 18.42
N GLN A 315 55.83 -16.06 19.53
CA GLN A 315 57.05 -15.72 20.27
C GLN A 315 58.31 -15.97 19.42
N VAL A 316 58.36 -17.06 18.66
CA VAL A 316 59.48 -17.36 17.76
C VAL A 316 59.59 -16.32 16.63
N GLN A 317 58.47 -15.86 16.07
CA GLN A 317 58.48 -14.81 15.05
C GLN A 317 58.84 -13.42 15.60
N ALA A 318 58.42 -13.10 16.82
CA ALA A 318 58.76 -11.83 17.49
C ALA A 318 60.26 -11.74 17.82
N LYS A 319 60.90 -12.87 18.15
CA LYS A 319 62.34 -12.92 18.46
C LYS A 319 63.23 -12.64 17.23
N ASN A 320 62.72 -12.88 16.01
CA ASN A 320 63.46 -12.69 14.75
C ASN A 320 63.23 -11.31 14.09
N LYS A 321 62.39 -10.43 14.64
CA LYS A 321 62.12 -9.08 14.09
C LYS A 321 61.94 -8.01 15.16
N LEU A 322 62.98 -7.73 15.95
CA LEU A 322 63.07 -6.47 16.68
C LEU A 322 64.53 -5.96 16.67
N PRO A 323 64.93 -5.03 15.78
CA PRO A 323 65.99 -4.10 16.15
C PRO A 323 65.46 -3.32 17.36
N SER A 324 66.23 -3.36 18.45
CA SER A 324 65.93 -2.81 19.75
C SER A 324 65.79 -1.28 19.72
N ARG A 325 64.63 -0.77 19.31
CA ARG A 325 64.26 0.63 19.58
C ARG A 325 63.41 0.68 20.84
N ARG A 326 64.05 0.95 21.99
CA ARG A 326 63.36 1.29 23.24
C ARG A 326 62.51 2.53 23.02
N THR A 327 61.20 2.39 22.87
CA THR A 327 60.27 3.51 23.06
C THR A 327 59.85 3.55 24.52
N SER A 328 60.34 4.56 25.23
CA SER A 328 59.88 4.92 26.56
C SER A 328 58.42 5.42 26.44
N TYR A 329 57.50 4.74 27.11
CA TYR A 329 56.14 5.24 27.32
C TYR A 329 56.15 6.21 28.51
N PRO A 330 55.59 7.42 28.40
CA PRO A 330 55.42 8.31 29.54
C PRO A 330 54.27 7.80 30.43
N LYS A 331 54.51 7.72 31.74
CA LYS A 331 53.48 7.48 32.76
C LYS A 331 52.46 8.61 32.73
N THR A 332 51.24 8.36 32.29
CA THR A 332 50.09 9.24 32.54
C THR A 332 49.54 8.96 33.94
N SER A 333 49.54 10.02 34.73
CA SER A 333 49.14 10.08 36.13
C SER A 333 47.62 10.08 36.32
N PHE A 334 47.17 9.19 37.22
CA PHE A 334 46.13 9.38 38.23
C PHE A 334 44.78 10.00 37.84
N PHE A 335 43.79 9.12 37.71
CA PHE A 335 42.38 9.37 37.96
C PHE A 335 42.19 9.76 39.44
N LYS A 336 41.62 10.95 39.71
CA LYS A 336 41.29 11.44 41.06
C LYS A 336 39.76 11.55 41.16
N PRO A 337 39.08 10.81 42.03
CA PRO A 337 37.66 11.02 42.29
C PRO A 337 37.50 12.06 43.41
N THR A 338 36.89 13.20 43.09
CA THR A 338 36.39 14.17 44.08
C THR A 338 34.87 14.05 44.15
N ALA A 339 34.36 13.38 45.18
CA ALA A 339 32.99 13.56 45.65
C ALA A 339 33.06 13.85 47.15
N HIS A 340 32.74 15.10 47.47
CA HIS A 340 32.75 15.69 48.79
C HIS A 340 31.30 15.65 49.30
N TYR A 341 31.00 14.87 50.33
CA TYR A 341 29.89 15.11 51.26
C TYR A 341 30.21 14.39 52.56
N SER A 342 30.53 15.19 53.60
CA SER A 342 30.64 14.69 54.97
C SER A 342 29.24 14.44 55.55
N PRO A 343 29.07 13.42 56.39
CA PRO A 343 27.92 13.27 57.26
C PRO A 343 28.21 13.95 58.61
N THR A 344 27.22 14.61 59.19
CA THR A 344 27.21 14.99 60.61
C THR A 344 25.74 15.14 61.06
N PRO A 345 25.47 14.98 62.37
CA PRO A 345 24.52 14.02 62.93
C PRO A 345 23.04 14.39 62.86
#